data_AF-A0A920EF17-F1
#
_entry.id   AF-A0A920EF17-F1
#
_cell.length_a   1.000
_cell.length_b   1.000
_cell.length_c   1.000
_cell.angle_alpha   90.00
_cell.angle_beta   90.00
_cell.angle_gamma   90.00
#
_symmetry.space_group_name_H-M   'P 1'
#
loop_
_entity.id
_entity.type
_entity.pdbx_description
1 polymer ?
#
loop_
_entity_poly.entity_id
_entity_poly.type
_entity_poly.pdbx_seq_one_letter_code
_entity_poly.pdbx_strand_id
1 'polypeptide(L)'
;MKNYPKNINLNIVQVLIAYSNGYFPMGKAKNNPEIEWVIPNERGIIPVGKVYCSKSLKKIVKKNEFSISFNKNFNEVINNCANRKTTWINSTSIIYSLLFIKWGLLTQSKFAEIKI
;
A
#
# COMPACT_ATOMS: atom_id res chain seq x y z
N MET A 1 7.14 -15.23 -20.54
CA MET A 1 6.33 -14.49 -19.53
C MET A 1 5.13 -15.34 -19.20
N LYS A 2 4.94 -15.75 -17.93
CA LYS A 2 3.77 -16.56 -17.54
C LYS A 2 2.51 -15.69 -17.60
N ASN A 3 1.53 -16.14 -18.38
CA ASN A 3 0.27 -15.44 -18.62
C ASN A 3 -0.59 -15.44 -17.35
N TYR A 4 -0.57 -14.35 -16.59
CA TYR A 4 -1.56 -14.11 -15.56
C TYR A 4 -2.85 -13.60 -16.24
N PRO A 5 -4.04 -14.16 -15.96
CA PRO A 5 -5.27 -13.78 -16.64
C PRO A 5 -5.57 -12.30 -16.41
N LYS A 6 -5.73 -11.53 -17.50
CA LYS A 6 -6.01 -10.08 -17.46
C LYS A 6 -7.36 -9.74 -16.84
N ASN A 7 -8.29 -10.69 -16.78
CA ASN A 7 -9.61 -10.54 -16.18
C ASN A 7 -9.76 -11.51 -15.01
N ILE A 8 -9.39 -11.04 -13.82
CA ILE A 8 -9.64 -11.74 -12.57
C ILE A 8 -10.53 -10.83 -11.73
N ASN A 9 -11.70 -11.35 -11.35
CA ASN A 9 -12.55 -10.75 -10.34
C ASN A 9 -11.72 -10.69 -9.04
N LEU A 10 -11.33 -9.48 -8.61
CA LEU A 10 -10.36 -9.29 -7.53
C LEU A 10 -10.88 -9.88 -6.23
N ASN A 11 -10.39 -11.07 -5.88
CA ASN A 11 -10.63 -11.66 -4.58
C ASN A 11 -9.37 -11.59 -3.70
N ILE A 12 -9.58 -11.59 -2.39
CA ILE A 12 -8.50 -11.44 -1.38
C ILE A 12 -7.39 -12.49 -1.59
N VAL A 13 -7.77 -13.75 -1.88
CA VAL A 13 -6.83 -14.86 -2.03
C VAL A 13 -5.92 -14.65 -3.24
N GLN A 14 -6.47 -14.21 -4.37
CA GLN A 14 -5.71 -13.93 -5.58
C GLN A 14 -4.77 -12.74 -5.40
N VAL A 15 -5.18 -11.72 -4.65
CA VAL A 15 -4.28 -10.62 -4.30
C VAL A 15 -3.08 -11.15 -3.50
N LEU A 16 -3.32 -11.97 -2.48
CA LEU A 16 -2.24 -12.57 -1.68
C LEU A 16 -1.31 -13.46 -2.53
N ILE A 17 -1.87 -14.30 -3.41
CA ILE A 17 -1.10 -15.14 -4.34
C ILE A 17 -0.29 -14.29 -5.32
N ALA A 18 -0.88 -13.22 -5.85
CA ALA A 18 -0.18 -12.31 -6.76
C ALA A 18 1.01 -11.65 -6.05
N TYR A 19 0.82 -11.12 -4.84
CA TYR A 19 1.90 -10.52 -4.05
C TYR A 19 3.03 -11.51 -3.76
N SER A 20 2.73 -12.76 -3.43
CA SER A 20 3.75 -13.80 -3.20
C SER A 20 4.53 -14.19 -4.45
N ASN A 21 3.93 -14.01 -5.64
CA ASN A 21 4.57 -14.23 -6.93
C ASN A 21 5.21 -12.97 -7.53
N GLY A 22 5.24 -11.84 -6.81
CA GLY A 22 5.84 -10.60 -7.30
C GLY A 22 4.97 -9.78 -8.27
N TYR A 23 3.67 -10.07 -8.33
CA TYR A 23 2.67 -9.26 -9.03
C TYR A 23 1.98 -8.31 -8.05
N PHE A 24 1.54 -7.15 -8.52
CA PHE A 24 0.69 -6.25 -7.72
C PHE A 24 -0.42 -5.61 -8.58
N PRO A 25 -1.64 -5.43 -8.03
CA PRO A 25 -2.73 -4.79 -8.77
C PRO A 25 -2.60 -3.27 -8.71
N MET A 26 -2.73 -2.62 -9.86
CA MET A 26 -2.69 -1.16 -10.02
C MET A 26 -3.87 -0.70 -10.87
N GLY A 27 -4.61 0.31 -10.42
CA GLY A 27 -5.70 0.89 -11.23
C GLY A 27 -5.15 1.71 -12.39
N LYS A 28 -5.84 1.70 -13.54
CA LYS A 28 -5.39 2.49 -14.70
C LYS A 28 -5.46 3.99 -14.44
N ALA A 29 -6.52 4.43 -13.78
CA ALA A 29 -6.74 5.83 -13.39
C ALA A 29 -7.79 5.91 -12.28
N LYS A 30 -7.80 7.01 -11.52
CA LYS A 30 -8.77 7.27 -10.43
C LYS A 30 -10.23 6.98 -10.79
N ASN A 31 -10.67 7.40 -11.98
CA ASN A 31 -12.06 7.27 -12.44
C ASN A 31 -12.29 6.05 -13.34
N ASN A 32 -11.28 5.19 -13.51
CA ASN A 32 -11.42 3.96 -14.27
C ASN A 32 -11.47 2.78 -13.28
N PRO A 33 -12.54 1.97 -13.25
CA PRO A 33 -12.65 0.84 -12.31
C PRO A 33 -11.72 -0.33 -12.65
N GLU A 34 -11.09 -0.34 -13.84
CA GLU A 34 -10.19 -1.40 -14.27
C GLU A 34 -8.89 -1.45 -13.45
N ILE A 35 -8.43 -2.68 -13.22
CA ILE A 35 -7.20 -2.99 -12.50
C ILE A 35 -6.30 -3.79 -13.43
N GLU A 36 -5.02 -3.44 -13.44
CA GLU A 36 -3.97 -4.11 -14.18
C GLU A 36 -2.99 -4.78 -13.22
N TRP A 37 -2.62 -6.01 -13.53
CA TRP A 37 -1.59 -6.75 -12.78
C TRP A 37 -0.22 -6.40 -13.32
N VAL A 38 0.57 -5.70 -12.51
CA VAL A 38 1.90 -5.25 -12.89
C VAL A 38 2.94 -6.24 -12.41
N ILE A 39 3.82 -6.64 -13.33
CA ILE A 39 5.06 -7.36 -13.07
C ILE A 39 6.21 -6.59 -13.72
N PRO A 40 6.99 -5.83 -12.94
CA PRO A 40 8.07 -5.04 -13.52
C PRO A 40 9.28 -5.94 -13.81
N ASN A 41 9.98 -5.68 -14.91
CA ASN A 41 11.24 -6.37 -15.24
C ASN A 41 12.32 -6.05 -14.19
N GLU A 42 12.34 -4.81 -13.70
CA GLU A 42 13.20 -4.35 -12.62
C GLU A 42 12.34 -3.87 -11.45
N ARG A 43 12.61 -4.37 -10.25
CA ARG A 43 11.84 -4.05 -9.06
C ARG A 43 12.58 -3.04 -8.19
N GLY A 44 11.98 -1.87 -7.99
CA GLY A 44 12.44 -0.92 -6.98
C GLY A 44 12.34 -1.54 -5.59
N ILE A 45 13.46 -1.57 -4.86
CA ILE A 45 13.53 -2.02 -3.47
C ILE A 45 14.13 -0.92 -2.60
N ILE A 46 13.65 -0.83 -1.36
CA ILE A 46 14.21 0.07 -0.34
C ILE A 46 14.71 -0.83 0.79
N PRO A 47 16.03 -1.06 0.92
CA PRO A 47 16.54 -1.93 1.96
C PRO A 47 16.32 -1.31 3.35
N VAL A 48 15.82 -2.11 4.28
CA VAL A 48 15.59 -1.68 5.68
C VAL A 48 16.91 -1.24 6.30
N GLY A 49 16.89 -0.09 6.98
CA GLY A 49 18.09 0.51 7.59
C GLY A 49 19.04 1.21 6.61
N LYS A 50 18.82 1.10 5.30
CA LYS A 50 19.66 1.77 4.27
C LYS A 50 18.96 2.95 3.58
N VAL A 51 17.86 3.42 4.14
CA VAL A 51 17.15 4.61 3.61
C VAL A 51 18.02 5.84 3.79
N TYR A 52 18.30 6.54 2.70
CA TYR A 52 18.98 7.82 2.77
C TYR A 52 18.06 8.87 3.41
N CYS A 53 18.41 9.29 4.62
CA CYS A 53 17.73 10.36 5.32
C CYS A 53 18.54 11.67 5.21
N SER A 54 18.02 12.62 4.45
CA SER A 54 18.68 13.90 4.19
C SER A 54 18.89 14.70 5.49
N LYS A 55 19.84 15.64 5.49
CA LYS A 55 20.12 16.48 6.66
C LYS A 55 18.89 17.29 7.10
N SER A 56 18.08 17.78 6.15
CA SER A 56 16.84 18.51 6.45
C SER A 56 15.76 17.61 7.05
N LEU A 57 15.58 16.39 6.52
CA LEU A 57 14.64 15.42 7.07
C LEU A 57 15.04 15.02 8.50
N LYS A 58 16.33 14.77 8.75
CA LYS A 58 16.84 14.48 10.11
C LYS A 58 16.53 15.61 11.10
N LYS A 59 16.63 16.87 10.67
CA LYS A 59 16.26 18.03 11.51
C LYS A 59 14.77 18.01 11.85
N ILE A 60 13.90 17.77 10.87
CA ILE A 60 12.44 17.70 11.08
C ILE A 60 12.10 16.57 12.04
N VAL A 61 12.64 15.37 11.81
CA VAL A 61 12.39 14.21 12.67
C VAL A 61 12.79 14.48 14.12
N LYS A 62 13.95 15.11 14.35
CA LYS A 62 14.44 15.46 15.71
C LYS A 62 13.59 16.49 16.46
N LYS A 63 12.70 17.23 15.79
CA LYS A 63 11.81 18.18 16.47
C LYS A 63 10.66 17.49 17.20
N ASN A 64 10.43 16.21 16.91
CA ASN A 64 9.39 15.41 17.55
C ASN A 64 7.98 16.04 17.44
N GLU A 65 7.74 16.76 16.34
CA GLU A 65 6.46 17.44 16.05
C GLU A 65 5.39 16.46 15.50
N PHE A 66 5.77 15.24 15.13
CA PHE A 66 4.89 14.22 14.55
C PHE A 66 4.79 13.00 15.45
N SER A 67 3.57 12.49 15.65
CA SER A 67 3.33 11.18 16.26
C SER A 67 3.15 10.12 15.17
N ILE A 68 3.84 8.99 15.28
CA ILE A 68 3.69 7.86 14.37
C ILE A 68 2.89 6.75 15.05
N SER A 69 1.87 6.26 14.35
CA SER A 69 1.07 5.13 14.80
C SER A 69 0.96 4.10 13.70
N PHE A 70 0.81 2.84 14.09
CA PHE A 70 0.56 1.74 13.17
C PHE A 70 -0.90 1.36 13.21
N ASN A 71 -1.50 1.12 12.04
CA ASN A 71 -2.83 0.55 11.88
C ASN A 71 -3.98 1.34 12.53
N LYS A 72 -3.73 2.59 12.98
CA LYS A 72 -4.70 3.43 13.71
C LYS A 72 -5.93 3.80 12.87
N ASN A 73 -5.74 4.22 11.62
CA ASN A 73 -6.86 4.53 10.72
C ASN A 73 -6.50 4.27 9.25
N PHE A 74 -6.52 3.00 8.84
CA PHE A 74 -6.14 2.60 7.49
C PHE A 74 -7.02 3.23 6.40
N ASN A 75 -8.32 3.32 6.63
CA ASN A 75 -9.26 3.89 5.66
C ASN A 75 -8.95 5.36 5.37
N GLU A 76 -8.68 6.15 6.41
CA GLU A 76 -8.29 7.55 6.24
C GLU A 76 -6.94 7.69 5.53
N VAL A 77 -5.96 6.83 5.83
CA VAL A 77 -4.67 6.82 5.13
C VAL A 77 -4.86 6.57 3.63
N ILE A 78 -5.59 5.51 3.25
CA ILE A 78 -5.80 5.18 1.83
C ILE A 78 -6.61 6.27 1.10
N ASN A 79 -7.65 6.82 1.74
CA ASN A 79 -8.43 7.91 1.17
C ASN A 79 -7.56 9.15 0.89
N ASN A 80 -6.66 9.50 1.82
CA ASN A 80 -5.71 10.60 1.62
C ASN A 80 -4.64 10.25 0.56
N CYS A 81 -4.21 9.00 0.44
CA CYS A 81 -3.35 8.56 -0.68
C CYS A 81 -4.06 8.72 -2.04
N ALA A 82 -5.36 8.45 -2.11
CA ALA A 82 -6.19 8.60 -3.31
C ALA A 82 -6.55 10.06 -3.62
N ASN A 83 -6.49 10.96 -2.64
CA ASN A 83 -6.84 12.37 -2.79
C ASN A 83 -5.74 13.19 -3.48
N ARG A 84 -5.49 12.91 -4.76
CA ARG A 84 -4.50 13.57 -5.62
C ARG A 84 -5.10 13.88 -6.99
N LYS A 85 -4.51 14.86 -7.70
CA LYS A 85 -4.90 15.22 -9.08
C LYS A 85 -4.76 14.04 -10.04
N THR A 86 -3.66 13.29 -9.93
CA THR A 86 -3.40 12.06 -10.67
C THR A 86 -3.07 10.93 -9.69
N THR A 87 -3.76 9.81 -9.84
CA THR A 87 -3.55 8.60 -9.03
C THR A 87 -4.07 7.36 -9.74
N TRP A 88 -3.48 6.23 -9.41
CA TRP A 88 -3.93 4.89 -9.81
C TRP A 88 -4.90 4.27 -8.80
N ILE A 89 -5.08 4.89 -7.63
CA ILE A 89 -5.99 4.40 -6.59
C ILE A 89 -7.41 4.78 -7.00
N ASN A 90 -8.18 3.77 -7.41
CA ASN A 90 -9.59 3.87 -7.81
C ASN A 90 -10.51 3.18 -6.78
N SER A 91 -11.81 3.19 -7.02
CA SER A 91 -12.81 2.52 -6.16
C SER A 91 -12.54 1.02 -5.99
N THR A 92 -12.04 0.34 -7.02
CA THR A 92 -11.70 -1.10 -6.96
C THR A 92 -10.48 -1.38 -6.06
N SER A 93 -9.57 -0.40 -5.92
CA SER A 93 -8.41 -0.48 -5.03
C SER A 93 -8.79 -0.47 -3.54
N ILE A 94 -10.05 -0.16 -3.19
CA ILE A 94 -10.58 -0.29 -1.82
C ILE A 94 -10.55 -1.75 -1.33
N ILE A 95 -10.32 -2.73 -2.20
CA ILE A 95 -10.00 -4.10 -1.78
C ILE A 95 -8.84 -4.17 -0.78
N TYR A 96 -7.93 -3.19 -0.79
CA TYR A 96 -6.88 -3.06 0.23
C TYR A 96 -7.44 -2.81 1.63
N SER A 97 -8.55 -2.09 1.78
CA SER A 97 -9.24 -1.94 3.06
C SER A 97 -9.85 -3.26 3.51
N LEU A 98 -10.38 -4.07 2.59
CA LEU A 98 -10.90 -5.40 2.92
C LEU A 98 -9.78 -6.37 3.32
N LEU A 99 -8.63 -6.32 2.64
CA LEU A 99 -7.42 -7.03 3.05
C LEU A 99 -7.00 -6.62 4.45
N PHE A 100 -6.90 -5.32 4.72
CA PHE A 100 -6.53 -4.80 6.03
C PHE A 100 -7.49 -5.25 7.13
N ILE A 101 -8.80 -5.17 6.92
CA ILE A 101 -9.79 -5.62 7.90
C ILE A 101 -9.65 -7.13 8.14
N LYS A 102 -9.60 -7.94 7.08
CA LYS A 102 -9.57 -9.40 7.20
C LYS A 102 -8.27 -9.92 7.80
N TRP A 103 -7.12 -9.34 7.45
CA TRP A 103 -5.82 -9.70 8.02
C TRP A 103 -5.56 -9.05 9.39
N GLY A 104 -6.06 -7.85 9.62
CA GLY A 104 -6.02 -7.17 10.92
C GLY A 104 -6.79 -7.92 12.00
N LEU A 105 -7.95 -8.48 11.65
CA LEU A 105 -8.74 -9.36 12.52
C LEU A 105 -8.00 -10.68 12.86
N LEU A 106 -7.17 -11.19 11.96
CA LEU A 106 -6.40 -12.43 12.16
C LEU A 106 -5.11 -12.23 12.95
N THR A 107 -4.58 -11.01 13.03
CA THR A 107 -3.24 -10.75 13.58
C THR A 107 -3.22 -10.11 14.97
N GLN A 108 -4.38 -9.78 15.56
CA GLN A 108 -4.46 -9.02 16.83
C GLN A 108 -3.43 -7.88 16.88
N SER A 109 -3.26 -7.17 15.76
CA SER A 109 -2.24 -6.14 15.62
C SER A 109 -2.51 -5.02 16.63
N LYS A 110 -1.82 -5.05 17.78
CA LYS A 110 -1.95 -4.02 18.81
C LYS A 110 -1.59 -2.67 18.18
N PHE A 111 -2.44 -1.68 18.40
CA PHE A 111 -2.12 -0.29 18.09
C PHE A 111 -0.87 0.10 18.88
N ALA A 112 0.26 0.22 18.18
CA ALA A 112 1.49 0.73 18.76
C ALA A 112 1.65 2.19 18.33
N GLU A 113 1.88 3.07 19.29
CA GLU A 113 2.29 4.46 19.04
C GLU A 113 3.78 4.57 19.35
N ILE A 114 4.55 5.12 18.41
CA ILE A 114 5.94 5.48 18.61
C ILE A 114 5.99 7.00 18.63
N LYS A 115 6.29 7.57 19.81
CA LYS A 115 6.79 8.94 19.89
C LYS A 115 8.24 8.90 19.46
N ILE A 116 8.54 9.53 18.32
CA ILE A 116 9.92 9.85 17.94
C ILE A 116 10.35 11.05 18.76
#